data_AF-A0A962RLX6-F1
#
_entry.id   AF-A0A962RLX6-F1
#
_cell.length_a   1.000
_cell.length_b   1.000
_cell.length_c   1.000
_cell.angle_alpha   90.00
_cell.angle_beta   90.00
_cell.angle_gamma   90.00
#
_symmetry.space_group_name_H-M   'P 1'
#
loop_
_entity.id
_entity.type
_entity.pdbx_description
1 polymer ?
#
loop_
_entity_poly.entity_id
_entity_poly.type
_entity_poly.pdbx_seq_one_letter_code
_entity_poly.pdbx_strand_id
1 'polypeptide(L)'
;MRWLLLTIPLMVLIACGNDGERYQSFADFMSSPDWGDWQLVGRFGPDGPFELVEVTECEPSAPCRFEHEGQSHIYERFEGYRLAVLTLKGDGGRLSRIVLRTGAGG
;
A
#
# COMPACT_ATOMS: atom_id res chain seq x y z
N MET A 1 -21.68 -11.11 38.57
CA MET A 1 -20.65 -12.03 38.05
C MET A 1 -20.01 -11.39 36.83
N ARG A 2 -18.69 -11.19 36.89
CA ARG A 2 -17.83 -10.67 35.82
C ARG A 2 -17.79 -11.68 34.67
N TRP A 3 -18.12 -11.23 33.46
CA TRP A 3 -17.58 -11.81 32.22
C TRP A 3 -16.99 -10.66 31.40
N LEU A 4 -15.67 -10.72 31.32
CA LEU A 4 -14.75 -9.90 30.52
C LEU A 4 -14.47 -10.68 29.22
N LEU A 5 -13.95 -9.98 28.20
CA LEU A 5 -13.40 -10.48 26.93
C LEU A 5 -14.50 -10.72 25.85
N LEU A 6 -14.50 -10.11 24.66
CA LEU A 6 -13.47 -9.45 23.86
C LEU A 6 -14.14 -8.29 23.10
N THR A 7 -13.80 -7.04 23.44
CA THR A 7 -13.91 -5.96 22.46
C THR A 7 -12.72 -6.12 21.53
N ILE A 8 -12.90 -6.78 20.40
CA ILE A 8 -12.05 -6.53 19.23
C ILE A 8 -12.61 -5.23 18.65
N PRO A 9 -12.00 -4.05 18.85
CA PRO A 9 -12.21 -3.00 17.88
C PRO A 9 -11.54 -3.53 16.61
N LEU A 10 -12.34 -4.11 15.72
CA LEU A 10 -11.94 -4.25 14.34
C LEU A 10 -11.84 -2.81 13.83
N MET A 11 -10.69 -2.19 14.08
CA MET A 11 -10.29 -0.98 13.38
C MET A 11 -10.10 -1.43 11.93
N VAL A 12 -11.21 -1.47 11.20
CA VAL A 12 -11.19 -1.15 9.79
C VAL A 12 -10.66 0.28 9.77
N LEU A 13 -9.34 0.41 9.67
CA LEU A 13 -8.70 1.63 9.24
C LEU A 13 -9.35 1.92 7.89
N ILE A 14 -10.28 2.86 7.91
CA ILE A 14 -10.90 3.41 6.73
C ILE A 14 -9.73 3.86 5.87
N ALA A 15 -9.47 3.14 4.79
CA ALA A 15 -8.55 3.53 3.74
C ALA A 15 -9.14 4.80 3.10
N CYS A 16 -8.91 5.94 3.74
CA CYS A 16 -9.20 7.23 3.18
C CYS A 16 -8.19 7.48 2.05
N GLY A 17 -8.67 7.54 0.82
CA GLY A 17 -8.10 8.39 -0.22
C GLY A 17 -7.30 7.69 -1.30
N ASN A 18 -7.99 7.21 -2.34
CA ASN A 18 -7.80 7.58 -3.76
C ASN A 18 -8.54 6.57 -4.66
N ASP A 19 -9.81 6.30 -4.34
CA ASP A 19 -10.64 5.39 -5.13
C ASP A 19 -10.82 5.95 -6.55
N GLY A 20 -10.20 5.29 -7.54
CA GLY A 20 -10.49 5.51 -8.95
C GLY A 20 -9.48 6.38 -9.72
N GLU A 21 -8.32 6.69 -9.15
CA GLU A 21 -7.24 7.28 -9.94
C GLU A 21 -6.74 6.30 -10.99
N ARG A 22 -6.66 6.75 -12.24
CA ARG A 22 -6.20 5.93 -13.36
C ARG A 22 -4.89 6.46 -13.88
N TYR A 23 -3.97 5.53 -14.05
CA TYR A 23 -2.64 5.79 -14.51
C TYR A 23 -2.38 4.98 -15.78
N GLN A 24 -1.78 5.64 -16.78
CA GLN A 24 -1.46 4.95 -18.04
C GLN A 24 -0.24 4.05 -17.90
N SER A 25 0.66 4.41 -16.99
CA SER A 25 1.88 3.66 -16.73
C SER A 25 2.37 3.88 -15.30
N PHE A 26 3.34 3.11 -14.87
CA PHE A 26 4.06 3.36 -13.64
C PHE A 26 4.81 4.71 -13.64
N ALA A 27 5.31 5.15 -14.79
CA ALA A 27 5.99 6.45 -14.90
C ALA A 27 5.01 7.62 -14.66
N ASP A 28 3.80 7.51 -15.22
CA ASP A 28 2.70 8.45 -15.00
C ASP A 28 2.32 8.49 -13.51
N PHE A 29 2.20 7.31 -12.87
CA PHE A 29 1.98 7.19 -11.43
C PHE A 29 3.06 7.91 -10.59
N MET A 30 4.35 7.66 -10.85
CA MET A 30 5.44 8.29 -10.09
C MET A 30 5.58 9.79 -10.36
N SER A 31 5.03 10.29 -11.46
CA SER A 31 4.97 11.73 -11.76
C SER A 31 3.76 12.42 -11.10
N SER A 32 2.86 11.66 -10.48
CA SER A 32 1.70 12.20 -9.78
C SER A 32 2.13 13.06 -8.58
N PRO A 33 1.53 14.25 -8.39
CA PRO A 33 1.79 15.09 -7.23
C PRO A 33 1.56 14.36 -5.89
N ASP A 34 0.61 13.42 -5.85
CA ASP A 34 0.23 12.67 -4.64
C ASP A 34 1.36 11.75 -4.15
N TRP A 35 2.22 11.31 -5.07
CA TRP A 35 3.28 10.33 -4.82
C TRP A 35 4.69 10.90 -5.03
N GLY A 36 4.82 12.19 -5.35
CA GLY A 36 6.10 12.82 -5.70
C GLY A 36 7.14 12.80 -4.57
N ASP A 37 6.71 12.84 -3.31
CA ASP A 37 7.59 12.76 -2.14
C ASP A 37 7.89 11.31 -1.69
N TRP A 38 7.35 10.34 -2.41
CA TRP A 38 7.53 8.92 -2.15
C TRP A 38 8.56 8.30 -3.10
N GLN A 39 9.40 7.42 -2.55
CA GLN A 39 10.38 6.65 -3.29
C GLN A 39 9.89 5.23 -3.52
N LEU A 40 10.01 4.75 -4.75
CA LEU A 40 9.75 3.36 -5.09
C LEU A 40 10.77 2.44 -4.43
N VAL A 41 10.30 1.39 -3.75
CA VAL A 41 11.16 0.32 -3.20
C VAL A 41 10.77 -1.08 -3.67
N GLY A 42 9.58 -1.24 -4.23
CA GLY A 42 9.13 -2.52 -4.76
C GLY A 42 8.05 -2.35 -5.82
N ARG A 43 8.11 -3.16 -6.87
CA ARG A 43 7.08 -3.22 -7.91
C ARG A 43 6.83 -4.67 -8.31
N PHE A 44 5.56 -5.04 -8.31
CA PHE A 44 5.11 -6.39 -8.60
C PHE A 44 3.92 -6.32 -9.55
N GLY A 45 4.07 -6.92 -10.74
CA GLY A 45 3.06 -6.88 -11.79
C GLY A 45 3.44 -6.02 -13.01
N PRO A 46 2.53 -5.90 -14.00
CA PRO A 46 2.74 -5.16 -15.24
C PRO A 46 2.81 -3.64 -15.06
N ASP A 47 3.28 -2.94 -16.10
CA ASP A 47 3.54 -1.49 -16.08
C ASP A 47 2.28 -0.61 -16.27
N GLY A 48 1.17 -1.15 -16.78
CA GLY A 48 -0.07 -0.40 -17.00
C GLY A 48 -0.82 -0.80 -18.28
N PRO A 49 -2.03 -0.24 -18.50
CA PRO A 49 -2.73 0.74 -17.67
C PRO A 49 -3.32 0.13 -16.38
N PHE A 50 -3.52 0.95 -15.34
CA PHE A 50 -4.10 0.49 -14.07
C PHE A 50 -4.87 1.58 -13.30
N GLU A 51 -5.75 1.13 -12.41
CA GLU A 51 -6.51 1.95 -11.46
C GLU A 51 -5.96 1.71 -10.04
N LEU A 52 -5.69 2.78 -9.28
CA LEU A 52 -5.41 2.66 -7.85
C LEU A 52 -6.71 2.34 -7.12
N VAL A 53 -6.72 1.20 -6.41
CA VAL A 53 -7.94 0.70 -5.75
C VAL A 53 -7.76 0.49 -4.25
N GLU A 54 -6.54 0.54 -3.74
CA GLU A 54 -6.28 0.49 -2.29
C GLU A 54 -4.89 1.03 -1.99
N VAL A 55 -4.78 1.76 -0.88
CA VAL A 55 -3.53 2.23 -0.29
C VAL A 55 -3.47 1.69 1.13
N THR A 56 -2.44 0.90 1.43
CA THR A 56 -2.18 0.36 2.76
C THR A 56 -0.93 0.99 3.33
N GLU A 57 -1.09 1.95 4.24
CA GLU A 57 0.05 2.46 5.02
C GLU A 57 0.42 1.48 6.13
N CYS A 58 1.72 1.25 6.29
CA CYS A 58 2.25 0.31 7.27
C CYS A 58 2.76 1.02 8.52
N GLU A 59 2.49 0.43 9.66
CA GLU A 59 2.97 0.88 10.98
C GLU A 59 4.45 0.52 11.14
N PRO A 60 5.38 1.48 11.36
CA PRO A 60 6.83 1.20 11.48
C PRO A 60 7.20 0.22 12.58
N SER A 61 6.38 0.15 13.63
CA SER A 61 6.59 -0.77 14.77
C SER A 61 6.15 -2.21 14.51
N ALA A 62 5.57 -2.51 13.33
CA ALA A 62 5.11 -3.84 12.94
C ALA A 62 5.63 -4.25 11.54
N PRO A 63 5.77 -5.56 11.25
CA PRO A 63 6.14 -6.00 9.91
C PRO A 63 5.06 -5.61 8.88
N CYS A 64 5.45 -4.96 7.78
CA CYS A 64 4.52 -4.72 6.69
C CYS A 64 4.44 -5.95 5.78
N ARG A 65 3.23 -6.49 5.62
CA ARG A 65 2.99 -7.75 4.90
C ARG A 65 1.96 -7.54 3.81
N PHE A 66 2.22 -8.10 2.63
CA PHE A 66 1.23 -8.19 1.56
C PHE A 66 1.47 -9.44 0.71
N GLU A 67 0.44 -9.84 -0.04
CA GLU A 67 0.52 -10.96 -0.97
C GLU A 67 0.41 -10.46 -2.42
N HIS A 68 1.12 -11.14 -3.31
CA HIS A 68 1.03 -10.96 -4.76
C HIS A 68 1.23 -12.30 -5.46
N GLU A 69 0.27 -12.69 -6.31
CA GLU A 69 0.30 -13.94 -7.10
C GLU A 69 0.67 -15.19 -6.25
N GLY A 70 0.13 -15.28 -5.02
CA GLY A 70 0.36 -16.40 -4.10
C GLY A 70 1.69 -16.37 -3.34
N GLN A 71 2.49 -15.31 -3.51
CA GLN A 71 3.73 -15.10 -2.77
C GLN A 71 3.54 -14.04 -1.68
N SER A 72 4.04 -14.34 -0.48
CA SER A 72 4.05 -13.41 0.65
C SER A 72 5.31 -12.55 0.63
N HIS A 73 5.12 -11.23 0.74
CA HIS A 73 6.19 -10.25 0.83
C HIS A 73 6.13 -9.57 2.20
N ILE A 74 7.28 -9.47 2.86
CA ILE A 74 7.39 -8.99 4.24
C ILE A 74 8.53 -7.98 4.35
N TYR A 75 8.24 -6.82 4.91
CA TYR A 75 9.22 -5.83 5.37
C TYR A 75 9.23 -5.86 6.90
N GLU A 76 10.25 -6.49 7.49
CA GLU A 76 10.28 -6.87 8.92
C GLU A 76 10.35 -5.67 9.88
N ARG A 77 11.18 -4.66 9.59
CA ARG A 77 11.33 -3.43 10.39
C ARG A 77 11.81 -2.29 9.49
N PHE A 78 11.19 -1.12 9.63
CA PHE A 78 11.50 0.07 8.83
C PHE A 78 11.48 1.35 9.66
N GLU A 79 12.20 1.32 10.78
CA GLU A 79 12.36 2.47 11.66
C GLU A 79 13.04 3.64 10.91
N GLY A 80 12.43 4.82 10.94
CA GLY A 80 12.96 6.03 10.30
C GLY A 80 12.32 6.41 8.95
N TYR A 81 11.39 5.62 8.44
CA TYR A 81 10.59 5.98 7.26
C TYR A 81 9.17 5.42 7.33
N ARG A 82 8.25 6.01 6.57
CA ARG A 82 6.90 5.48 6.35
C ARG A 82 6.93 4.57 5.13
N LEU A 83 6.14 3.50 5.16
CA LEU A 83 6.01 2.57 4.05
C LEU A 83 4.53 2.45 3.67
N ALA A 84 4.23 2.47 2.39
CA ALA A 84 2.89 2.26 1.85
C ALA A 84 2.93 1.17 0.78
N VAL A 85 1.95 0.28 0.82
CA VAL A 85 1.70 -0.73 -0.20
C VAL A 85 0.44 -0.32 -0.96
N LEU A 86 0.58 -0.08 -2.25
CA LEU A 86 -0.51 0.32 -3.12
C LEU A 86 -0.96 -0.88 -3.95
N THR A 87 -2.25 -1.08 -4.00
CA THR A 87 -2.94 -2.04 -4.86
C THR A 87 -3.40 -1.36 -6.12
N LEU A 88 -2.88 -1.81 -7.25
CA LEU A 88 -3.32 -1.34 -8.55
C LEU A 88 -4.05 -2.44 -9.30
N LYS A 89 -5.18 -2.12 -9.93
CA LYS A 89 -5.95 -3.05 -10.75
C LYS A 89 -5.75 -2.71 -12.23
N GLY A 90 -5.07 -3.60 -12.95
CA GLY A 90 -4.90 -3.49 -14.40
C GLY A 90 -6.05 -4.11 -15.18
N ASP A 91 -5.96 -4.00 -16.50
CA ASP A 91 -6.90 -4.62 -17.43
C ASP A 91 -7.01 -6.13 -17.22
N GLY A 92 -8.24 -6.67 -17.34
CA GLY A 92 -8.53 -8.07 -17.02
C GLY A 92 -8.58 -8.40 -15.53
N GLY A 93 -8.49 -7.38 -14.65
CA GLY A 93 -8.61 -7.54 -13.21
C GLY A 93 -7.35 -8.03 -12.50
N ARG A 94 -6.21 -8.07 -13.21
CA ARG A 94 -4.93 -8.45 -12.62
C ARG A 94 -4.48 -7.37 -11.62
N LEU A 95 -4.10 -7.80 -10.42
CA LEU A 95 -3.61 -6.91 -9.38
C LEU A 95 -2.10 -6.76 -9.44
N SER A 96 -1.62 -5.53 -9.33
CA SER A 96 -0.22 -5.18 -9.12
C SER A 96 -0.03 -4.59 -7.72
N ARG A 97 1.19 -4.68 -7.21
CA ARG A 97 1.60 -4.07 -5.94
C ARG A 97 2.73 -3.09 -6.19
N ILE A 98 2.60 -1.89 -5.66
CA ILE A 98 3.72 -0.94 -5.55
C ILE A 98 4.01 -0.75 -4.08
N VAL A 99 5.28 -0.80 -3.72
CA VAL A 99 5.74 -0.48 -2.38
C VAL A 99 6.51 0.83 -2.46
N LEU A 100 6.02 1.81 -1.71
CA LEU A 100 6.57 3.14 -1.61
C LEU A 100 7.12 3.37 -0.20
N ARG A 101 8.17 4.18 -0.09
CA ARG A 101 8.64 4.73 1.17
C ARG A 101 8.72 6.25 1.12
N THR A 102 8.52 6.91 2.24
CA THR A 102 8.85 8.34 2.38
C THR A 102 9.52 8.58 3.74
N GLY A 103 10.27 9.67 3.88
CA GLY A 103 10.91 10.02 5.15
C GLY A 103 9.88 10.05 6.28
N ALA A 104 10.25 9.57 7.47
CA ALA A 104 9.50 9.94 8.67
C ALA A 104 9.64 11.46 8.78
N GLY A 105 8.54 12.22 8.62
CA GLY A 105 8.57 13.67 8.50
C GLY A 105 9.51 14.33 9.52
N GLY A 106 10.32 15.28 9.04
CA GLY A 106 11.10 16.18 9.89
C GLY A 106 10.23 17.17 10.64
#